data_AF-A0AA88Y256-F1
#
_entry.id   AF-A0AA88Y256-F1
#
_cell.length_a   1.000
_cell.length_b   1.000
_cell.length_c   1.000
_cell.angle_alpha   90.00
_cell.angle_beta   90.00
_cell.angle_gamma   90.00
#
_symmetry.space_group_name_H-M   'P 1'
#
loop_
_entity.id
_entity.type
_entity.pdbx_description
1 polymer ?
#
loop_
_entity_poly.entity_id
_entity_poly.type
_entity_poly.pdbx_seq_one_letter_code
_entity_poly.pdbx_strand_id
1 'polypeptide(L)'
;MKEISPSGFLITNKKLNVLYITRYYDALWKIYTEVLAKKKSLKIEVINSTSPEIAELKLLWECSCMVNSVVSSTACWYLVSLVTKGDAEFSYVINGFLNLVPSVKSLNAVVKAVSDLLVLQVALAVNQDQEYQCPYALSRHDIDLKKTEEKEAVNTTQKIVNKIDQCAL
;
A
#
# COMPACT_ATOMS: atom_id res chain seq x y z
N MET A 1 51.72 -20.79 5.88
CA MET A 1 50.53 -19.91 5.96
C MET A 1 49.47 -20.49 5.04
N LYS A 2 48.35 -20.99 5.55
CA LYS A 2 47.26 -21.54 4.73
C LYS A 2 46.43 -20.37 4.20
N GLU A 3 46.37 -20.23 2.88
CA GLU A 3 45.47 -19.28 2.23
C GLU A 3 44.01 -19.65 2.52
N ILE A 4 43.28 -18.70 3.08
CA ILE A 4 41.85 -18.84 3.35
C ILE A 4 41.13 -18.35 2.09
N SER A 5 40.53 -19.29 1.35
CA SER A 5 39.77 -19.02 0.13
C SER A 5 38.60 -18.05 0.40
N PRO A 6 38.48 -16.93 -0.36
CA PRO A 6 37.44 -15.90 -0.16
C PRO A 6 36.01 -16.40 -0.43
N SER A 7 35.87 -17.54 -1.10
CA SER A 7 34.56 -18.14 -1.43
C SER A 7 33.83 -18.71 -0.20
N GLY A 8 34.55 -19.11 0.85
CA GLY A 8 33.95 -19.65 2.08
C GLY A 8 33.23 -18.60 2.94
N PHE A 9 33.68 -17.35 2.92
CA PHE A 9 33.14 -16.26 3.72
C PHE A 9 31.82 -15.70 3.15
N LEU A 10 31.65 -15.74 1.82
CA LEU A 10 30.42 -15.30 1.16
C LEU A 10 29.26 -16.30 1.33
N ILE A 11 29.57 -17.60 1.39
CA ILE A 11 28.57 -18.66 1.59
C ILE A 11 28.06 -18.67 3.03
N THR A 12 28.94 -18.46 4.01
CA THR A 12 28.54 -18.35 5.42
C THR A 12 27.69 -17.11 5.67
N ASN A 13 28.02 -15.96 5.06
CA ASN A 13 27.21 -14.75 5.17
C ASN A 13 25.79 -14.92 4.58
N LYS A 14 25.65 -15.55 3.41
CA LYS A 14 24.32 -15.85 2.84
C LYS A 14 23.51 -16.79 3.73
N LYS A 15 24.12 -17.85 4.28
CA LYS A 15 23.43 -18.78 5.20
C LYS A 15 23.03 -18.10 6.51
N LEU A 16 23.89 -17.26 7.07
CA LEU A 16 23.58 -16.45 8.26
C LEU A 16 22.42 -15.49 8.00
N ASN A 17 22.38 -14.84 6.83
CA ASN A 17 21.30 -13.94 6.45
C ASN A 17 19.97 -14.70 6.27
N VAL A 18 19.99 -15.88 5.64
CA VAL A 18 18.80 -16.75 5.52
C VAL A 18 18.29 -17.22 6.89
N LEU A 19 19.17 -17.73 7.77
CA LEU A 19 18.82 -18.14 9.13
C LEU A 19 18.29 -16.97 9.99
N TYR A 20 18.86 -15.78 9.80
CA TYR A 20 18.42 -14.57 10.48
C TYR A 20 17.01 -14.19 10.02
N ILE A 21 16.77 -14.13 8.70
CA ILE A 21 15.46 -13.84 8.11
C ILE A 21 14.40 -14.84 8.60
N THR A 22 14.67 -16.15 8.55
CA THR A 22 13.69 -17.18 8.94
C THR A 22 13.26 -17.06 10.40
N ARG A 23 14.18 -16.72 11.31
CA ARG A 23 13.85 -16.53 12.74
C ARG A 23 12.91 -15.36 12.98
N TYR A 24 13.05 -14.25 12.23
CA TYR A 24 12.11 -13.13 12.33
C TYR A 24 10.75 -13.49 11.74
N TYR A 25 10.73 -14.23 10.63
CA TYR A 25 9.50 -14.75 10.06
C TYR A 25 8.75 -15.63 11.06
N ASP A 26 9.43 -16.57 11.74
CA ASP A 26 8.81 -17.44 12.74
C ASP A 26 8.23 -16.65 13.93
N ALA A 27 8.97 -15.63 14.41
CA ALA A 27 8.51 -14.77 15.50
C ALA A 27 7.29 -13.92 15.10
N LEU A 28 7.33 -13.29 13.92
CA LEU A 28 6.24 -12.48 13.40
C LEU A 28 5.03 -13.34 13.02
N TRP A 29 5.25 -14.55 12.52
CA TRP A 29 4.21 -15.53 12.27
C TRP A 29 3.46 -15.86 13.56
N LYS A 30 4.18 -16.06 14.67
CA LYS A 30 3.57 -16.32 15.97
C LYS A 30 2.65 -15.17 16.39
N ILE A 31 3.14 -13.93 16.33
CA ILE A 31 2.35 -12.72 16.62
C ILE A 31 1.11 -12.66 15.72
N TYR A 32 1.27 -12.89 14.41
CA TYR A 32 0.18 -12.91 13.45
C TYR A 32 -0.89 -13.97 13.79
N THR A 33 -0.48 -15.17 14.20
CA THR A 33 -1.43 -16.22 14.62
C THR A 33 -2.16 -15.86 15.92
N GLU A 34 -1.49 -15.17 16.85
CA GLU A 34 -2.10 -14.69 18.09
C GLU A 34 -3.15 -13.60 17.81
N VAL A 35 -2.89 -12.70 16.85
CA VAL A 35 -3.88 -11.72 16.36
C VAL A 35 -5.13 -12.44 15.84
N LEU A 36 -4.97 -13.48 15.01
CA LEU A 36 -6.10 -14.25 14.50
C LEU A 36 -6.85 -15.04 15.59
N ALA A 37 -6.13 -15.60 16.55
CA ALA A 37 -6.72 -16.31 17.68
C ALA A 37 -7.55 -15.37 18.56
N LYS A 38 -7.04 -14.17 18.86
CA LYS A 38 -7.77 -13.15 19.63
C LYS A 38 -8.95 -12.57 18.88
N LYS A 39 -8.81 -12.33 17.57
CA LYS A 39 -9.94 -11.97 16.70
C LYS A 39 -11.10 -12.96 16.86
N LYS A 40 -10.80 -14.26 16.76
CA LYS A 40 -11.80 -15.34 16.96
C LYS A 40 -12.40 -15.32 18.37
N SER A 41 -11.57 -15.14 19.40
CA SER A 41 -12.05 -15.07 20.79
C SER A 41 -12.97 -13.88 21.05
N LEU A 42 -12.76 -12.76 20.35
CA LEU A 42 -13.55 -11.53 20.49
C LEU A 42 -14.77 -11.51 19.55
N LYS A 43 -14.98 -12.57 18.74
CA LYS A 43 -16.03 -12.67 17.72
C LYS A 43 -16.05 -11.46 16.76
N ILE A 44 -14.88 -10.93 16.43
CA ILE A 44 -14.74 -9.84 15.46
C ILE A 44 -14.69 -10.46 14.07
N GLU A 45 -15.65 -10.13 13.20
CA GLU A 45 -15.67 -10.63 11.82
C GLU A 45 -14.61 -9.95 10.96
N VAL A 46 -14.49 -8.63 11.06
CA VAL A 46 -13.51 -7.82 10.32
C VAL A 46 -12.93 -6.77 11.27
N ILE A 47 -11.60 -6.69 11.33
CA ILE A 47 -10.91 -5.66 12.13
C ILE A 47 -11.14 -4.30 11.46
N ASN A 48 -11.78 -3.39 12.19
CA ASN A 48 -12.08 -2.02 11.77
C ASN A 48 -11.66 -1.00 12.84
N SER A 49 -11.79 0.29 12.55
CA SER A 49 -11.41 1.40 13.46
C SER A 49 -12.19 1.43 14.79
N THR A 50 -13.31 0.71 14.87
CA THR A 50 -14.20 0.66 16.06
C THR A 50 -14.00 -0.62 16.86
N SER A 51 -13.19 -1.56 16.36
CA SER A 51 -12.89 -2.82 17.01
C SER A 51 -12.02 -2.60 18.25
N PRO A 52 -12.16 -3.44 19.30
CA PRO A 52 -11.32 -3.34 20.49
C PRO A 52 -9.84 -3.49 20.13
N GLU A 53 -8.99 -2.67 20.75
CA GLU A 53 -7.54 -2.64 20.48
C GLU A 53 -6.91 -3.99 20.84
N ILE A 54 -6.40 -4.71 19.85
CA ILE A 54 -5.67 -5.97 20.05
C ILE A 54 -4.21 -5.62 20.28
N ALA A 55 -3.68 -5.92 21.47
CA ALA A 55 -2.30 -5.61 21.86
C ALA A 55 -1.25 -6.20 20.90
N GLU A 56 -1.51 -7.39 20.36
CA GLU A 56 -0.65 -8.08 19.39
C GLU A 56 -0.68 -7.42 18.02
N LEU A 57 -1.82 -6.82 17.65
CA LEU A 57 -1.92 -6.03 16.42
C LEU A 57 -1.13 -4.74 16.57
N LYS A 58 -1.19 -4.08 17.73
CA LYS A 58 -0.35 -2.93 18.07
C LYS A 58 1.14 -3.29 18.01
N LEU A 59 1.52 -4.43 18.58
CA LEU A 59 2.89 -4.92 18.52
C LEU A 59 3.34 -5.16 17.07
N LEU A 60 2.45 -5.69 16.22
CA LEU A 60 2.74 -5.86 14.79
C LEU A 60 2.94 -4.50 14.08
N TRP A 61 2.14 -3.48 14.42
CA TRP A 61 2.33 -2.11 13.95
C TRP A 61 3.65 -1.50 14.44
N GLU A 62 4.04 -1.73 15.68
CA GLU A 62 5.34 -1.30 16.21
C GLU A 62 6.50 -1.99 15.49
N CYS A 63 6.39 -3.29 15.19
CA CYS A 63 7.36 -4.03 14.39
C CYS A 63 7.53 -3.45 12.98
N SER A 64 6.46 -2.91 12.38
CA SER A 64 6.53 -2.24 11.07
C SER A 64 7.37 -0.96 11.09
N CYS A 65 7.52 -0.31 12.24
CA CYS A 65 8.27 0.94 12.40
C CYS A 65 9.74 0.74 12.83
N MET A 66 10.19 -0.51 12.98
CA MET A 66 11.55 -0.81 13.44
C MET A 66 12.61 -0.42 12.40
N VAL A 67 13.82 -0.10 12.88
CA VAL A 67 14.99 0.26 12.03
C VAL A 67 15.37 -0.87 11.07
N ASN A 68 15.12 -2.12 11.47
CA ASN A 68 15.47 -3.27 10.66
C ASN A 68 14.50 -3.42 9.48
N SER A 69 15.01 -3.15 8.28
CA SER A 69 14.26 -3.24 7.02
C SER A 69 13.60 -4.60 6.79
N VAL A 70 14.23 -5.70 7.21
CA VAL A 70 13.66 -7.06 7.04
C VAL A 70 12.44 -7.23 7.95
N VAL A 71 12.57 -6.87 9.24
CA VAL A 71 11.47 -7.00 10.21
C VAL A 71 10.30 -6.11 9.82
N SER A 72 10.59 -4.86 9.44
CA SER A 72 9.60 -3.89 8.98
C SER A 72 8.87 -4.40 7.72
N SER A 73 9.62 -4.87 6.71
CA SER A 73 9.03 -5.40 5.47
C SER A 73 8.15 -6.63 5.71
N THR A 74 8.61 -7.55 6.56
CA THR A 74 7.84 -8.75 6.90
C THR A 74 6.59 -8.42 7.71
N ALA A 75 6.67 -7.50 8.68
CA ALA A 75 5.52 -7.04 9.46
C ALA A 75 4.48 -6.35 8.56
N CYS A 76 4.92 -5.47 7.66
CA CYS A 76 4.07 -4.85 6.65
C CYS A 76 3.39 -5.90 5.76
N TRP A 77 4.11 -6.94 5.32
CA TRP A 77 3.54 -8.03 4.52
C TRP A 77 2.43 -8.80 5.27
N TYR A 78 2.62 -9.06 6.57
CA TYR A 78 1.59 -9.71 7.38
C TYR A 78 0.34 -8.84 7.55
N LEU A 79 0.50 -7.52 7.70
CA LEU A 79 -0.61 -6.57 7.73
C LEU A 79 -1.38 -6.54 6.40
N VAL A 80 -0.68 -6.53 5.26
CA VAL A 80 -1.32 -6.64 3.94
C VAL A 80 -2.04 -7.99 3.80
N SER A 81 -1.44 -9.07 4.29
CA SER A 81 -2.04 -10.41 4.27
C SER A 81 -3.33 -10.51 5.10
N LEU A 82 -3.50 -9.69 6.15
CA LEU A 82 -4.79 -9.60 6.85
C LEU A 82 -5.88 -9.06 5.92
N VAL A 83 -5.58 -8.07 5.09
CA VAL A 83 -6.54 -7.50 4.14
C VAL A 83 -6.84 -8.49 3.02
N THR A 84 -5.82 -9.15 2.45
CA THR A 84 -6.02 -10.14 1.38
C THR A 84 -6.90 -11.31 1.82
N LYS A 85 -6.82 -11.73 3.08
CA LYS A 85 -7.66 -12.81 3.63
C LYS A 85 -9.05 -12.34 4.08
N GLY A 86 -9.35 -11.04 4.00
CA GLY A 86 -10.60 -10.47 4.49
C GLY A 86 -10.66 -10.37 6.02
N ASP A 87 -9.52 -10.50 6.71
CA ASP A 87 -9.47 -10.46 8.16
C ASP A 87 -9.54 -9.04 8.73
N ALA A 88 -9.11 -8.05 7.94
CA ALA A 88 -9.09 -6.63 8.27
C ALA A 88 -9.67 -5.79 7.13
N GLU A 89 -10.30 -4.67 7.50
CA GLU A 89 -10.85 -3.72 6.53
C GLU A 89 -9.71 -2.98 5.82
N PHE A 90 -9.81 -2.87 4.49
CA PHE A 90 -8.84 -2.16 3.67
C PHE A 90 -8.62 -0.71 4.17
N SER A 91 -9.71 0.03 4.39
CA SER A 91 -9.71 1.41 4.86
C SER A 91 -8.97 1.57 6.19
N TYR A 92 -9.14 0.62 7.11
CA TYR A 92 -8.45 0.62 8.39
C TYR A 92 -6.94 0.48 8.22
N VAL A 93 -6.50 -0.50 7.43
CA VAL A 93 -5.07 -0.81 7.26
C VAL A 93 -4.34 0.27 6.48
N ILE A 94 -4.92 0.78 5.39
CA ILE A 94 -4.27 1.84 4.59
C ILE A 94 -4.19 3.16 5.38
N ASN A 95 -5.23 3.54 6.14
CA ASN A 95 -5.18 4.70 7.01
C ASN A 95 -4.15 4.51 8.14
N GLY A 96 -4.04 3.28 8.66
CA GLY A 96 -2.98 2.90 9.60
C GLY A 96 -1.59 3.14 9.03
N PHE A 97 -1.31 2.65 7.82
CA PHE A 97 -0.04 2.89 7.14
C PHE A 97 0.23 4.38 6.87
N LEU A 98 -0.77 5.13 6.42
CA LEU A 98 -0.64 6.57 6.18
C LEU A 98 -0.31 7.36 7.46
N ASN A 99 -0.89 6.97 8.60
CA ASN A 99 -0.58 7.56 9.90
C ASN A 99 0.82 7.19 10.41
N LEU A 100 1.40 6.10 9.92
CA LEU A 100 2.74 5.65 10.31
C LEU A 100 3.86 6.26 9.46
N VAL A 101 3.56 6.86 8.31
CA VAL A 101 4.53 7.54 7.42
C VAL A 101 5.48 8.49 8.17
N PRO A 102 5.02 9.41 9.05
CA PRO A 102 5.93 10.32 9.75
C PRO A 102 6.81 9.63 10.80
N SER A 103 6.42 8.44 11.28
CA SER A 103 7.08 7.71 12.38
C SER A 103 7.98 6.57 11.91
N VAL A 104 7.89 6.21 10.64
CA VAL A 104 8.55 5.03 10.06
C VAL A 104 9.99 5.33 9.69
N LYS A 105 10.89 4.49 10.18
CA LYS A 105 12.33 4.56 9.87
C LYS A 105 12.67 3.90 8.52
N SER A 106 11.77 3.09 8.00
CA SER A 106 11.90 2.28 6.78
C SER A 106 10.77 2.60 5.79
N LEU A 107 10.76 3.82 5.25
CA LEU A 107 9.70 4.32 4.36
C LEU A 107 9.45 3.39 3.17
N ASN A 108 10.50 2.77 2.62
CA ASN A 108 10.43 1.84 1.50
C ASN A 108 9.47 0.66 1.76
N ALA A 109 9.47 0.12 2.98
CA ALA A 109 8.61 -1.02 3.34
C ALA A 109 7.12 -0.61 3.37
N VAL A 110 6.84 0.59 3.89
CA VAL A 110 5.48 1.12 3.99
C VAL A 110 4.94 1.55 2.62
N VAL A 111 5.75 2.25 1.83
CA VAL A 111 5.37 2.62 0.45
C VAL A 111 5.07 1.38 -0.37
N LYS A 112 5.88 0.32 -0.24
CA LYS A 112 5.62 -0.97 -0.90
C LYS A 112 4.33 -1.62 -0.40
N ALA A 113 4.05 -1.59 0.90
CA ALA A 113 2.83 -2.15 1.45
C ALA A 113 1.58 -1.41 0.95
N VAL A 114 1.63 -0.08 0.91
CA VAL A 114 0.55 0.76 0.36
C VAL A 114 0.37 0.49 -1.13
N SER A 115 1.46 0.36 -1.91
CA SER A 115 1.33 0.00 -3.33
C SER A 115 0.72 -1.39 -3.52
N ASP A 116 1.12 -2.39 -2.72
CA ASP A 116 0.59 -3.75 -2.80
C ASP A 116 -0.92 -3.77 -2.46
N LEU A 117 -1.35 -2.96 -1.48
CA LEU A 117 -2.76 -2.77 -1.14
C LEU A 117 -3.56 -2.11 -2.26
N LEU A 118 -3.04 -1.03 -2.86
CA LEU A 118 -3.70 -0.35 -3.97
C LEU A 118 -3.84 -1.26 -5.19
N VAL A 119 -2.80 -2.03 -5.51
CA VAL A 119 -2.85 -3.04 -6.58
C VAL A 119 -3.90 -4.11 -6.28
N LEU A 120 -4.00 -4.58 -5.03
CA LEU A 120 -5.05 -5.52 -4.62
C LEU A 120 -6.45 -4.93 -4.83
N GLN A 121 -6.66 -3.66 -4.47
CA GLN A 121 -7.95 -3.00 -4.62
C GLN A 121 -8.35 -2.82 -6.10
N VAL A 122 -7.39 -2.48 -6.96
CA VAL A 122 -7.60 -2.42 -8.41
C VAL A 122 -7.91 -3.80 -8.98
N ALA A 123 -7.16 -4.84 -8.57
CA ALA A 123 -7.42 -6.20 -9.00
C ALA A 123 -8.83 -6.66 -8.61
N LEU A 124 -9.29 -6.36 -7.39
CA LEU A 124 -10.65 -6.67 -6.96
C LEU A 124 -11.71 -5.92 -7.79
N ALA A 125 -11.50 -4.63 -8.08
CA ALA A 125 -12.41 -3.83 -8.88
C ALA A 125 -12.57 -4.37 -10.31
N VAL A 126 -11.44 -4.73 -10.96
CA VAL A 126 -11.44 -5.34 -12.29
C VAL A 126 -12.18 -6.68 -12.32
N ASN A 127 -12.03 -7.52 -11.29
CA ASN A 127 -12.73 -8.80 -11.22
C ASN A 127 -14.24 -8.67 -10.95
N GLN A 128 -14.70 -7.52 -10.44
CA GLN A 128 -16.10 -7.28 -10.08
C GLN A 128 -16.84 -6.40 -11.12
N ASP A 129 -16.23 -6.11 -12.28
CA ASP A 129 -16.73 -5.15 -13.28
C ASP A 129 -17.11 -3.78 -12.67
N GLN A 130 -16.52 -3.43 -11.53
CA GLN A 130 -16.74 -2.14 -10.88
C GLN A 130 -15.63 -1.17 -11.25
N GLU A 131 -16.01 0.05 -11.60
CA GLU A 131 -15.05 1.12 -11.82
C GLU A 131 -14.35 1.45 -10.49
N TYR A 132 -13.03 1.29 -10.47
CA TYR A 132 -12.22 1.60 -9.31
C TYR A 132 -12.31 3.10 -8.97
N GLN A 133 -13.04 3.45 -7.92
CA GLN A 133 -13.04 4.80 -7.36
C GLN A 133 -12.02 4.88 -6.24
N CYS A 134 -10.90 5.55 -6.49
CA CYS A 134 -9.88 5.78 -5.47
C CYS A 134 -10.44 6.70 -4.38
N PRO A 135 -10.64 6.22 -3.13
CA PRO A 135 -11.15 7.06 -2.04
C PRO A 135 -10.14 8.13 -1.60
N TYR A 136 -8.87 7.97 -2.01
CA TYR A 136 -7.78 8.91 -1.77
C TYR A 136 -7.45 9.75 -3.00
N ALA A 137 -8.32 9.77 -4.01
CA ALA A 137 -8.18 10.70 -5.11
C ALA A 137 -8.14 12.11 -4.53
N LEU A 138 -7.01 12.79 -4.73
CA LEU A 138 -6.96 14.24 -4.54
C LEU A 138 -8.12 14.80 -5.36
N SER A 139 -9.07 15.45 -4.70
CA SER A 139 -10.25 16.00 -5.34
C SER A 139 -9.74 16.84 -6.52
N ARG A 140 -9.96 16.37 -7.75
CA ARG A 140 -9.53 17.06 -8.97
C ARG A 140 -10.44 18.25 -9.24
N HIS A 141 -10.67 19.10 -8.24
CA HIS A 141 -11.34 20.36 -8.47
C HIS A 141 -10.50 21.32 -9.33
N ASP A 142 -9.21 21.01 -9.58
CA ASP A 142 -8.31 21.85 -10.39
C ASP A 142 -7.55 21.11 -11.52
N ILE A 143 -8.08 20.01 -12.07
CA ILE A 143 -7.52 19.40 -13.29
C ILE A 143 -8.53 19.40 -14.45
N ASP A 144 -9.33 20.47 -14.57
CA ASP A 144 -10.12 20.75 -15.78
C ASP A 144 -9.71 22.06 -16.48
N LEU A 145 -8.62 22.71 -16.06
CA LEU A 145 -8.12 23.94 -16.70
C LEU A 145 -7.45 23.72 -18.06
N LYS A 146 -7.44 22.50 -18.62
CA LYS A 146 -6.92 22.25 -19.99
C LYS A 146 -7.95 21.76 -21.00
N LYS A 147 -9.20 21.52 -20.63
CA LYS A 147 -10.27 21.22 -21.61
C LYS A 147 -11.13 22.42 -21.99
N THR A 148 -11.02 23.52 -21.24
CA THR A 148 -11.80 24.73 -21.49
C THR A 148 -11.20 25.61 -22.60
N GLU A 149 -9.87 25.65 -22.75
CA GLU A 149 -9.23 26.50 -23.78
C GLU A 149 -9.41 25.96 -25.21
N GLU A 150 -9.56 24.65 -25.39
CA GLU A 150 -9.69 24.05 -26.73
C GLU A 150 -11.10 24.23 -27.32
N LYS A 151 -12.14 24.33 -26.47
CA LYS A 151 -13.52 24.55 -26.93
C LYS A 151 -13.81 25.99 -27.33
N GLU A 152 -13.10 26.96 -26.73
CA GLU A 152 -13.31 28.38 -27.01
C GLU A 152 -12.59 28.85 -28.30
N ALA A 153 -11.43 28.23 -28.62
CA ALA A 153 -10.72 28.45 -29.88
C ALA A 153 -11.49 27.92 -31.10
N VAL A 154 -12.17 26.77 -30.98
CA VAL A 154 -12.98 26.19 -32.05
C VAL A 154 -14.23 27.03 -32.35
N ASN A 155 -14.90 27.56 -31.31
CA ASN A 155 -16.08 28.41 -31.49
C ASN A 155 -15.73 29.75 -32.16
N THR A 156 -14.61 30.36 -31.78
CA THR A 156 -14.16 31.63 -32.37
C THR A 156 -13.79 31.49 -33.85
N THR A 157 -13.15 30.37 -34.21
CA THR A 157 -12.79 30.07 -35.61
C THR A 157 -14.03 29.86 -36.48
N GLN A 158 -15.04 29.15 -35.97
CA GLN A 158 -16.31 28.94 -36.69
C GLN A 158 -17.09 30.26 -36.89
N LYS A 159 -17.01 31.16 -35.92
CA LYS A 159 -17.67 32.48 -35.97
C LYS A 159 -17.03 33.42 -36.99
N ILE A 160 -15.73 33.28 -37.26
CA ILE A 160 -15.01 34.04 -38.29
C ILE A 160 -15.34 33.48 -39.68
N VAL A 161 -15.33 32.17 -39.86
CA VAL A 161 -15.72 31.52 -41.15
C VAL A 161 -17.12 31.95 -41.57
N ASN A 162 -18.10 31.89 -40.66
CA ASN A 162 -19.48 32.28 -40.96
C ASN A 162 -19.64 33.77 -41.28
N LYS A 163 -18.71 34.64 -40.83
CA LYS A 163 -18.72 36.08 -41.16
C LYS A 163 -18.09 36.36 -42.53
N ILE A 164 -17.14 35.55 -42.98
CA ILE A 164 -16.51 35.69 -44.30
C ILE A 164 -17.51 35.30 -45.39
N ASP A 165 -18.30 34.24 -45.18
CA ASP A 165 -19.32 33.79 -46.12
C ASP A 165 -20.47 34.81 -46.29
N GLN A 166 -20.70 35.69 -45.32
CA GLN A 166 -21.69 36.77 -45.42
C GLN A 166 -21.18 38.03 -46.14
N CYS A 167 -19.86 38.16 -46.34
CA CYS A 167 -19.24 39.28 -47.06
C CYS A 167 -18.93 38.95 -48.54
N ALA A 168 -19.20 37.72 -48.99
CA ALA A 168 -18.94 37.25 -50.35
C ALA A 168 -20.18 37.24 -51.26
N LEU A 169 -21.27 37.92 -50.86
CA LEU A 169 -22.50 38.15 -51.63
C LEU A 169 -22.70 39.64 -51.92
#